data_AF-A0A7V7DCJ0-F1
#
_entry.id   AF-A0A7V7DCJ0-F1
#
_cell.length_a   1.000
_cell.length_b   1.000
_cell.length_c   1.000
_cell.angle_alpha   90.00
_cell.angle_beta   90.00
_cell.angle_gamma   90.00
#
_symmetry.space_group_name_H-M   'P 1'
#
loop_
_entity.id
_entity.type
_entity.pdbx_description
1 polymer ?
#
loop_
_entity_poly.entity_id
_entity_poly.type
_entity_poly.pdbx_seq_one_letter_code
_entity_poly.pdbx_strand_id
1 'polypeptide(L)'
;MKFSFKFWVGIILLTTNQPLGWGTMFIFNALSVNKQDALYSFLGIGAYALSWGMLGLGLLMVGPEGIKYSRTMLKKLWGFFAYRFY
;
A
#
# COMPACT_ATOMS: atom_id res chain seq x y z
N MET A 1 -17.43 -7.54 -13.16
CA MET A 1 -17.53 -6.28 -12.38
C MET A 1 -16.62 -5.28 -13.07
N LYS A 2 -17.11 -4.09 -13.44
CA LYS A 2 -16.27 -3.04 -14.05
C LYS A 2 -15.80 -2.12 -12.93
N PHE A 3 -14.50 -1.81 -12.91
CA PHE A 3 -13.89 -0.92 -11.93
C PHE A 3 -13.64 0.45 -12.56
N SER A 4 -13.74 1.51 -11.75
CA SER A 4 -13.43 2.85 -12.21
C SER A 4 -11.92 3.07 -12.37
N PHE A 5 -11.53 4.08 -13.15
CA PHE A 5 -10.13 4.51 -13.21
C PHE A 5 -9.60 4.92 -11.83
N LYS A 6 -10.44 5.61 -11.04
CA LYS A 6 -10.15 5.99 -9.64
C LYS A 6 -9.81 4.77 -8.77
N PHE A 7 -10.54 3.66 -8.93
CA PHE A 7 -10.24 2.42 -8.23
C PHE A 7 -8.83 1.91 -8.56
N TRP A 8 -8.45 1.88 -9.84
CA TRP A 8 -7.13 1.43 -10.26
C TRP A 8 -6.00 2.32 -9.73
N VAL A 9 -6.17 3.64 -9.79
CA VAL A 9 -5.22 4.59 -9.17
C VAL A 9 -5.09 4.31 -7.68
N GLY A 10 -6.22 4.08 -6.99
CA GLY A 10 -6.23 3.72 -5.58
C GLY A 10 -5.45 2.42 -5.31
N ILE A 11 -5.63 1.38 -6.11
CA ILE A 11 -4.87 0.13 -5.99
C ILE A 11 -3.38 0.37 -6.19
N ILE A 12 -2.97 1.16 -7.18
CA ILE A 12 -1.56 1.50 -7.41
C ILE A 12 -0.97 2.22 -6.18
N LEU A 13 -1.68 3.19 -5.61
CA LEU A 13 -1.25 3.87 -4.39
C LEU A 13 -1.13 2.89 -3.20
N LEU A 14 -2.08 1.97 -3.06
CA LEU A 14 -2.09 0.96 -1.99
C LEU A 14 -0.97 -0.09 -2.12
N THR A 15 -0.57 -0.44 -3.34
CA THR A 15 0.48 -1.45 -3.56
C THR A 15 1.88 -0.85 -3.57
N THR A 16 2.04 0.37 -4.10
CA THR A 16 3.34 1.02 -4.23
C THR A 16 3.81 1.75 -2.96
N ASN A 17 2.90 2.10 -2.03
CA ASN A 17 3.31 2.80 -0.80
C ASN A 17 4.30 1.99 0.05
N GLN A 18 4.15 0.66 0.16
CA GLN A 18 5.02 -0.15 1.00
C GLN A 18 6.44 -0.23 0.42
N PRO A 19 6.64 -0.64 -0.84
CA PRO A 19 7.97 -0.62 -1.46
C PRO A 19 8.62 0.75 -1.44
N LEU A 20 7.87 1.82 -1.68
CA LEU A 20 8.41 3.18 -1.66
C LEU A 20 8.79 3.62 -0.25
N GLY A 21 7.94 3.39 0.75
CA GLY A 21 8.23 3.76 2.13
C GLY A 21 9.46 3.05 2.67
N TRP A 22 9.50 1.72 2.59
CA TRP A 22 10.65 0.94 3.06
C TRP A 22 11.90 1.15 2.20
N GLY A 23 11.74 1.23 0.88
CA GLY A 23 12.86 1.44 -0.04
C GLY A 23 13.53 2.78 0.18
N THR A 24 12.77 3.86 0.31
CA THR A 24 13.32 5.18 0.61
C THR A 24 13.98 5.22 1.99
N MET A 25 13.36 4.66 3.03
CA MET A 25 13.97 4.53 4.35
C MET A 25 15.31 3.81 4.31
N PHE A 26 15.39 2.70 3.58
CA PHE A 26 16.62 1.93 3.45
C PHE A 26 17.71 2.73 2.74
N ILE A 27 17.39 3.33 1.58
CA ILE A 27 18.34 4.11 0.78
C ILE A 27 18.86 5.31 1.56
N PHE A 28 17.96 6.09 2.16
CA PHE A 28 18.33 7.31 2.87
C PHE A 28 19.09 7.04 4.17
N ASN A 29 18.75 5.99 4.93
CA ASN A 29 19.57 5.63 6.09
C ASN A 29 20.94 5.05 5.70
N ALA A 30 21.03 4.29 4.60
CA ALA A 30 22.32 3.87 4.08
C ALA A 30 23.20 5.08 3.69
N LEU A 31 22.60 6.10 3.09
CA LEU A 31 23.28 7.37 2.80
C LEU A 31 23.67 8.13 4.07
N SER A 32 22.81 8.15 5.10
CA SER A 32 23.12 8.79 6.38
C SER A 32 24.35 8.18 7.02
N VAL A 33 24.44 6.85 7.05
CA VAL A 33 25.61 6.14 7.60
C VAL A 33 26.88 6.44 6.79
N ASN A 34 26.78 6.45 5.46
CA ASN A 34 27.92 6.72 4.58
C ASN A 34 28.43 8.17 4.72
N LYS A 35 27.51 9.14 4.84
CA LYS A 35 27.83 10.57 4.89
C LYS A 35 28.03 11.10 6.32
N GLN A 36 27.71 10.29 7.33
CA GLN A 36 27.63 10.70 8.74
C GLN A 36 26.77 11.95 8.97
N ASP A 37 25.71 12.08 8.18
CA ASP A 37 24.80 13.22 8.20
C ASP A 37 23.38 12.76 8.50
N ALA A 38 22.80 13.31 9.57
CA ALA A 38 21.45 13.00 10.03
C ALA A 38 20.36 13.55 9.09
N LEU A 39 20.69 14.51 8.23
CA LEU A 39 19.74 15.06 7.25
C LEU A 39 19.16 13.96 6.35
N TYR A 40 19.97 12.98 5.96
CA TYR A 40 19.49 11.86 5.15
C TYR A 40 18.49 10.99 5.92
N SER A 41 18.70 10.71 7.21
CA SER A 41 17.70 10.01 8.01
C SER A 41 16.39 10.78 8.11
N PHE A 42 16.43 12.12 8.24
CA PHE A 42 15.21 12.94 8.21
C PHE A 42 14.50 12.89 6.85
N LEU A 43 15.24 12.88 5.74
CA LEU A 43 14.66 12.69 4.41
C LEU A 43 14.00 11.31 4.26
N GLY A 44 14.62 10.25 4.79
CA GLY A 44 14.04 8.91 4.83
C GLY A 44 12.72 8.87 5.61
N ILE A 45 12.71 9.45 6.81
CA ILE A 45 11.50 9.55 7.65
C ILE A 45 10.41 10.37 6.93
N GLY A 46 10.79 11.47 6.29
CA GLY A 46 9.86 12.30 5.50
C GLY A 46 9.25 11.53 4.33
N ALA A 47 10.06 10.80 3.56
CA ALA A 47 9.59 9.96 2.46
C ALA A 47 8.69 8.83 2.94
N TYR A 48 9.00 8.22 4.08
CA TYR A 48 8.14 7.24 4.74
C TYR A 48 6.80 7.85 5.15
N ALA A 49 6.79 9.03 5.76
CA ALA A 49 5.55 9.73 6.10
C ALA A 49 4.69 10.03 4.86
N LEU A 50 5.30 10.38 3.72
CA LEU A 50 4.57 10.55 2.46
C LEU A 50 3.95 9.24 1.96
N SER A 51 4.59 8.09 2.18
CA SER A 51 4.02 6.79 1.81
C SER A 51 2.76 6.46 2.63
N TRP A 52 2.67 6.91 3.88
CA TRP A 52 1.40 6.86 4.64
C TRP A 52 0.31 7.75 4.03
N GLY A 53 0.68 8.91 3.47
CA GLY A 53 -0.24 9.73 2.69
C GLY A 53 -0.78 8.98 1.46
N MET A 54 0.09 8.28 0.73
CA MET A 54 -0.32 7.42 -0.39
C MET A 54 -1.27 6.30 0.05
N LEU A 55 -0.99 5.65 1.18
CA LEU A 55 -1.87 4.63 1.76
C LEU A 55 -3.27 5.20 2.04
N GLY A 56 -3.35 6.34 2.73
CA GLY A 56 -4.62 7.00 3.03
C GLY A 56 -5.40 7.41 1.79
N LEU A 57 -4.73 8.06 0.82
CA LEU A 57 -5.33 8.43 -0.45
C LEU A 57 -5.78 7.21 -1.26
N GLY A 58 -4.98 6.14 -1.27
CA GLY A 58 -5.32 4.88 -1.92
C GLY A 58 -6.59 4.27 -1.34
N LEU A 59 -6.73 4.24 -0.02
CA LEU A 59 -7.94 3.75 0.67
C LEU A 59 -9.17 4.59 0.31
N LEU A 60 -9.04 5.93 0.33
CA LEU A 60 -10.11 6.85 -0.04
C LEU A 60 -10.52 6.72 -1.52
N MET A 61 -9.54 6.43 -2.40
CA MET A 61 -9.78 6.26 -3.83
C MET A 61 -10.48 4.94 -4.14
N VAL A 62 -10.04 3.84 -3.53
CA VAL A 62 -10.64 2.52 -3.69
C VAL A 62 -12.08 2.47 -3.15
N GLY A 63 -12.31 3.07 -1.98
CA GLY A 63 -13.64 3.32 -1.44
C GLY A 63 -14.61 2.12 -1.45
N PRO A 64 -15.90 2.33 -1.76
CA PRO A 64 -16.92 1.28 -1.75
C PRO A 64 -16.67 0.14 -2.77
N GLU A 65 -15.99 0.44 -3.89
CA GLU A 65 -15.67 -0.56 -4.92
C GLU A 65 -14.75 -1.65 -4.36
N GLY A 66 -13.74 -1.27 -3.58
CA GLY A 66 -12.86 -2.23 -2.90
C GLY A 66 -13.59 -3.07 -1.87
N ILE A 67 -14.46 -2.49 -1.06
CA ILE A 67 -15.24 -3.24 -0.07
C ILE A 67 -16.11 -4.29 -0.77
N LYS A 68 -16.79 -3.90 -1.87
CA LYS A 68 -17.64 -4.82 -2.66
C LYS A 68 -16.80 -5.95 -3.27
N TYR A 69 -15.63 -5.64 -3.81
CA TYR A 69 -14.71 -6.64 -4.33
C TYR A 69 -14.24 -7.61 -3.24
N SER A 70 -13.72 -7.09 -2.13
CA SER A 70 -13.21 -7.90 -1.01
C SER A 70 -14.29 -8.80 -0.42
N ARG A 71 -15.53 -8.30 -0.23
CA ARG A 71 -16.66 -9.13 0.20
C ARG A 71 -16.98 -10.25 -0.78
N THR A 72 -16.94 -9.96 -2.08
CA THR A 72 -17.19 -10.97 -3.12
C THR A 72 -16.11 -12.04 -3.12
N MET A 73 -14.84 -11.66 -2.96
CA MET A 73 -13.74 -12.61 -2.88
C MET A 73 -13.75 -13.44 -1.60
N LEU A 74 -14.04 -12.82 -0.44
CA LEU A 74 -14.19 -13.55 0.82
C LEU A 74 -15.29 -14.60 0.75
N LYS A 75 -16.45 -14.27 0.15
CA LYS A 75 -17.52 -15.25 -0.06
C LYS A 75 -17.09 -16.42 -0.96
N LYS A 76 -16.33 -16.14 -2.03
CA LYS A 76 -15.80 -17.19 -2.92
C LYS A 76 -14.78 -18.09 -2.23
N LEU A 77 -13.85 -17.49 -1.48
CA LEU A 77 -12.85 -18.23 -0.71
C LEU A 77 -13.52 -19.09 0.36
N TRP A 78 -14.48 -18.54 1.09
CA TRP A 78 -15.25 -19.30 2.08
C TRP A 78 -15.99 -20.48 1.45
N GLY A 79 -16.66 -20.28 0.32
CA GLY A 79 -17.33 -21.37 -0.41
C GLY A 79 -16.35 -22.45 -0.88
N PHE A 80 -15.16 -22.06 -1.34
CA PHE A 80 -14.11 -23.01 -1.72
C PHE A 80 -13.62 -23.84 -0.54
N PHE A 81 -13.36 -23.21 0.61
CA PHE A 81 -12.91 -23.92 1.81
C PHE A 81 -14.02 -24.77 2.42
N ALA A 82 -15.24 -24.26 2.51
CA ALA A 82 -16.39 -25.02 3.03
C ALA A 82 -16.69 -26.27 2.20
N TYR A 83 -16.50 -26.22 0.87
CA TYR A 83 -16.68 -27.37 -0.01
C TYR A 83 -15.50 -28.36 0.01
N ARG A 84 -14.29 -27.91 0.39
CA ARG A 84 -13.08 -28.76 0.38
C ARG A 84 -12.84 -29.50 1.70
N PHE A 85 -13.53 -29.11 2.77
CA PHE A 85 -13.37 -29.69 4.11
C PHE A 85 -14.64 -30.40 4.63
N TYR A 86 -15.64 -30.63 3.77
CA TYR A 86 -16.80 -31.50 3.97
C TYR A 86 -16.81 -32.57 2.88
#